data_AF-A0A1M6XBC9-F1
#
_entry.id   AF-A0A1M6XBC9-F1
#
_cell.length_a   1.000
_cell.length_b   1.000
_cell.length_c   1.000
_cell.angle_alpha   90.00
_cell.angle_beta   90.00
_cell.angle_gamma   90.00
#
_symmetry.space_group_name_H-M   'P 1'
#
loop_
_entity.id
_entity.type
_entity.pdbx_description
1 polymer ?
#
loop_
_entity_poly.entity_id
_entity_poly.type
_entity_poly.pdbx_seq_one_letter_code
_entity_poly.pdbx_strand_id
1 'polypeptide(L)' 'MVEDLEKLKTQIQAKGFKVEHYESPMQFNIIVQSKNGQHCFARIFTGVNTRERFIIKNEAFEKLKELISQN' A
#
# COMPACT_ATOMS: atom_id res chain seq x y z
N MET A 1 -7.45 10.49 5.01
CA MET A 1 -6.23 9.67 4.81
C MET A 1 -6.42 8.18 5.07
N VAL A 2 -7.27 7.71 6.00
CA VAL A 2 -7.62 6.27 6.09
C VAL A 2 -8.62 5.86 4.99
N GLU A 3 -9.58 6.74 4.69
CA GLU A 3 -10.58 6.51 3.62
C GLU A 3 -9.97 6.31 2.23
N ASP A 4 -8.84 6.98 1.93
CA ASP A 4 -8.18 6.85 0.63
C ASP A 4 -7.50 5.49 0.44
N LEU A 5 -6.94 4.90 1.50
CA LEU A 5 -6.22 3.63 1.39
C LEU A 5 -7.15 2.45 1.18
N GLU A 6 -8.26 2.41 1.93
CA GLU A 6 -9.26 1.35 1.78
C GLU A 6 -9.92 1.39 0.39
N LYS A 7 -10.14 2.59 -0.16
CA LYS A 7 -10.60 2.75 -1.55
C LYS A 7 -9.58 2.22 -2.55
N LEU A 8 -8.30 2.57 -2.42
CA LEU A 8 -7.24 2.10 -3.32
C LEU A 8 -7.03 0.58 -3.21
N LYS A 9 -7.11 0.02 -2.00
CA LYS A 9 -7.10 -1.43 -1.76
C LYS A 9 -8.24 -2.11 -2.51
N THR A 10 -9.46 -1.59 -2.40
CA THR A 10 -10.62 -2.15 -3.10
C THR A 10 -10.43 -2.10 -4.62
N GLN A 11 -9.93 -0.98 -5.16
CA GLN A 11 -9.70 -0.81 -6.60
C GLN A 11 -8.63 -1.76 -7.14
N ILE A 12 -7.50 -1.88 -6.46
CA ILE A 12 -6.42 -2.76 -6.91
C ILE A 12 -6.78 -4.24 -6.71
N GLN A 13 -7.55 -4.57 -5.67
CA GLN A 13 -8.12 -5.92 -5.48
C GLN A 13 -9.13 -6.29 -6.57
N ALA A 14 -9.96 -5.35 -7.03
CA ALA A 14 -10.86 -5.56 -8.15
C ALA A 14 -10.12 -5.88 -9.46
N LYS A 15 -8.87 -5.41 -9.61
CA LYS A 15 -7.98 -5.78 -10.73
C LYS A 15 -7.29 -7.15 -10.56
N GLY A 16 -7.55 -7.85 -9.46
CA GLY A 16 -7.01 -9.18 -9.19
C GLY A 16 -5.68 -9.20 -8.44
N PHE A 17 -5.23 -8.07 -7.89
CA PHE A 17 -4.08 -8.04 -6.99
C PHE A 17 -4.48 -8.41 -5.56
N LYS A 18 -3.58 -9.07 -4.84
CA LYS A 18 -3.71 -9.31 -3.41
C LYS A 18 -3.00 -8.19 -2.65
N VAL A 19 -3.66 -7.60 -1.66
CA VAL A 19 -3.09 -6.55 -0.81
C VAL A 19 -3.14 -6.97 0.64
N GLU A 20 -1.99 -6.95 1.30
CA GLU A 20 -1.83 -7.11 2.74
C GLU A 20 -1.40 -5.76 3.32
N HIS A 21 -2.18 -5.23 4.27
CA HIS A 21 -1.93 -3.94 4.89
C HIS A 21 -2.01 -4.08 6.41
N TYR A 22 -1.01 -3.56 7.11
CA TYR A 22 -0.97 -3.45 8.55
C TYR A 22 -0.54 -2.04 8.95
N GLU A 23 -1.30 -1.40 9.81
CA GLU A 23 -0.97 -0.07 10.33
C GLU A 23 -1.17 -0.01 11.85
N SER A 24 -0.20 0.59 12.53
CA SER A 24 -0.25 0.90 13.94
C SER A 24 0.42 2.27 14.22
N PRO A 25 0.31 2.82 15.43
CA PRO A 25 0.98 4.06 15.80
C PRO A 25 2.50 4.06 15.57
N MET A 26 3.14 2.89 15.47
CA MET A 26 4.58 2.73 15.27
C MET A 26 4.94 1.98 13.97
N GLN A 27 3.96 1.51 13.19
CA GLN A 27 4.23 0.68 12.02
C GLN A 27 3.31 1.02 10.85
N PHE A 28 3.84 0.89 9.65
CA PHE A 28 3.06 0.93 8.42
C PHE A 28 3.65 -0.07 7.44
N ASN A 29 2.89 -1.10 7.10
CA ASN A 29 3.29 -2.16 6.20
C ASN A 29 2.22 -2.35 5.14
N ILE A 30 2.64 -2.37 3.89
CA ILE A 30 1.78 -2.72 2.77
C ILE A 30 2.53 -3.59 1.77
N ILE A 31 1.91 -4.68 1.36
CA ILE A 31 2.44 -5.64 0.40
C ILE A 31 1.36 -5.86 -0.65
N VAL A 32 1.75 -5.75 -1.92
CA VAL A 32 0.90 -5.98 -3.08
C VAL A 32 1.52 -7.10 -3.93
N GLN A 33 0.73 -8.12 -4.19
CA GLN A 33 1.09 -9.27 -5.01
C GLN A 33 0.12 -9.38 -6.20
N SER A 34 0.62 -9.84 -7.35
CA SER A 34 -0.23 -10.15 -8.49
C SER A 34 -1.04 -11.43 -8.24
N LYS A 35 -2.03 -11.69 -9.11
CA LYS A 35 -2.84 -12.92 -9.09
C LYS A 35 -2.01 -14.20 -9.13
N ASN A 36 -0.81 -14.14 -9.70
CA ASN A 36 0.11 -15.28 -9.84
C ASN A 36 1.08 -15.40 -8.66
N GLY A 37 0.90 -14.62 -7.59
CA GLY A 37 1.76 -14.63 -6.42
C GLY A 37 3.09 -13.89 -6.60
N GLN A 38 3.31 -13.21 -7.74
CA GLN A 38 4.51 -12.39 -7.92
C GLN A 38 4.40 -11.12 -7.08
N HIS A 39 5.48 -10.79 -6.37
CA HIS A 39 5.58 -9.53 -5.64
C HIS A 39 5.60 -8.36 -6.62
N CYS A 40 4.62 -7.46 -6.50
CA CYS A 40 4.57 -6.23 -7.29
C CYS A 40 5.20 -5.08 -6.52
N PHE A 41 4.87 -4.97 -5.23
CA PHE A 41 5.28 -3.84 -4.42
C PHE A 41 5.23 -4.17 -2.93
N ALA A 42 6.17 -3.60 -2.17
CA ALA A 42 6.11 -3.61 -0.71
C ALA A 42 6.72 -2.32 -0.13
N ARG A 43 6.12 -1.82 0.95
CA ARG A 43 6.67 -0.78 1.81
C ARG A 43 6.43 -1.15 3.26
N ILE A 44 7.49 -1.07 4.05
CA ILE A 44 7.51 -1.45 5.46
C ILE A 44 8.20 -0.30 6.20
N PHE A 45 7.54 0.22 7.21
CA PHE A 45 8.08 1.18 8.14
C PHE A 45 7.81 0.71 9.56
N THR A 46 8.85 0.74 10.38
CA THR A 46 8.76 0.46 11.82
C THR A 46 9.54 1.54 12.55
N GLY A 47 8.88 2.30 13.42
CA GLY A 47 9.51 3.37 14.17
C GLY A 47 8.51 4.42 14.67
N VAL A 48 9.02 5.32 15.51
CA VAL A 48 8.24 6.44 16.08
C VAL A 48 8.32 7.72 15.23
N ASN A 49 9.16 7.74 14.19
CA ASN A 49 9.31 8.90 13.32
C ASN A 49 8.07 9.08 12.43
N THR A 50 7.16 9.95 12.87
CA THR A 50 5.89 10.22 12.18
C THR A 50 6.08 10.83 10.80
N ARG A 51 7.14 11.63 10.59
CA ARG A 51 7.44 12.27 9.30
C ARG A 51 7.86 11.24 8.27
N GLU A 52 8.77 10.34 8.65
CA GLU A 52 9.24 9.27 7.79
C GLU A 52 8.12 8.27 7.46
N ARG A 53 7.28 7.93 8.45
CA ARG A 53 6.06 7.15 8.21
C ARG A 53 5.17 7.82 7.18
N PHE A 54 4.95 9.12 7.28
CA PHE A 54 4.10 9.86 6.35
C PHE A 54 4.65 9.83 4.92
N ILE A 55 5.97 9.97 4.75
CA ILE A 55 6.63 9.86 3.44
C ILE A 55 6.42 8.46 2.85
N ILE A 56 6.68 7.41 3.62
CA ILE A 56 6.53 6.02 3.16
C ILE A 56 5.07 5.69 2.82
N LYS A 57 4.13 6.21 3.61
CA LYS A 57 2.70 6.11 3.28
C LYS A 57 2.41 6.74 1.93
N ASN A 58 2.86 7.97 1.69
CA ASN A 58 2.64 8.67 0.42
C ASN A 58 3.27 7.94 -0.77
N GLU A 59 4.48 7.40 -0.64
CA GLU A 59 5.08 6.57 -1.69
C GLU A 59 4.22 5.34 -2.02
N ALA A 60 3.68 4.69 -0.99
CA ALA A 60 2.77 3.56 -1.18
C ALA A 60 1.47 3.97 -1.87
N PHE A 61 0.90 5.11 -1.50
CA PHE A 61 -0.29 5.67 -2.16
C PHE A 61 -0.03 5.93 -3.65
N GLU A 62 1.07 6.58 -3.99
CA GLU A 62 1.41 6.88 -5.38
C GLU A 62 1.66 5.61 -6.18
N LYS A 63 2.35 4.61 -5.62
CA LYS A 63 2.57 3.34 -6.31
C LYS A 63 1.27 2.54 -6.52
N LEU A 64 0.35 2.54 -5.55
CA LEU A 64 -0.96 1.93 -5.73
C LEU A 64 -1.74 2.59 -6.85
N LYS A 65 -1.76 3.93 -6.92
CA LYS A 65 -2.41 4.67 -8.01
C LYS A 65 -1.79 4.36 -9.36
N GLU A 66 -0.46 4.27 -9.44
CA GLU A 66 0.24 3.90 -10.67
C GLU A 66 -0.18 2.50 -11.16
N LEU A 67 -0.20 1.50 -10.26
CA LEU A 67 -0.66 0.14 -10.57
C LEU A 67 -2.13 0.09 -10.98
N ILE A 68 -2.97 0.95 -10.39
CA ILE A 68 -4.37 1.12 -10.80
C ILE A 68 -4.48 1.82 -12.16
N SER A 69 -3.54 2.67 -12.55
CA SER A 69 -3.59 3.36 -13.84
C SER A 69 -2.97 2.56 -14.99
N GLN A 70 -2.09 1.59 -14.71
CA GLN A 70 -1.36 0.80 -15.72
C GLN A 70 -2.18 -0.32 -16.38
N ASN A 71 -3.49 -0.41 -16.13
CA ASN A 71 -4.36 -1.48 -16.63
C ASN A 71 -5.67 -0.92 -17.19
#